data_AF-A0A8V5G1E7-F1
#
_entry.id   AF-A0A8V5G1E7-F1
#
_cell.length_a   1.000
_cell.length_b   1.000
_cell.length_c   1.000
_cell.angle_alpha   90.00
_cell.angle_beta   90.00
_cell.angle_gamma   90.00
#
_symmetry.space_group_name_H-M   'P 1'
#
loop_
_entity.id
_entity.type
_entity.pdbx_description
1 polymer ?
#
loop_
_entity_poly.entity_id
_entity_poly.type
_entity_poly.pdbx_seq_one_letter_code
_entity_poly.pdbx_strand_id
1 'polypeptide(L)'
;MLRGTGHRAVVYMLYGFLAVLSSMGPVYLMIILSHCLVLYSVALAKQKWLCYVAGLCCLASFKMEPFSSWQSGFVTGAFDLQDVLFYGGSGFTIMRCMSFALESVEKKEGIYSIFDLLKYNFYLPFFFFGPVMTFDQFLAQVSNRELRRKEDEMKNIRVHALIHAGAIIAVDIFFHFFYILTLPSDLKQSHLTLIFASAGLAYSNLVYDWVKAAVMFGVTNTIARLDHLDPPQPPKCITMLYVFAET
;
A
#
# COMPACT_ATOMS: atom_id res chain seq x y z
N MET A 1 -15.42 13.93 -26.92
CA MET A 1 -16.37 14.33 -25.84
C MET A 1 -15.98 13.63 -24.51
N LEU A 2 -14.80 13.91 -23.94
CA LEU A 2 -14.19 13.11 -22.83
C LEU A 2 -13.83 13.94 -21.58
N ARG A 3 -14.33 15.17 -21.42
CA ARG A 3 -13.76 16.15 -20.47
C ARG A 3 -14.22 16.06 -19.00
N GLY A 4 -15.15 15.16 -18.65
CA GLY A 4 -15.76 15.14 -17.31
C GLY A 4 -15.22 14.11 -16.31
N THR A 5 -14.70 12.96 -16.75
CA THR A 5 -14.28 11.85 -15.86
C THR A 5 -12.86 11.99 -15.34
N GLY A 6 -12.00 12.73 -16.05
CA GLY A 6 -10.60 12.91 -15.67
C GLY A 6 -10.39 13.86 -14.49
N HIS A 7 -11.33 14.75 -14.18
CA HIS A 7 -11.09 15.82 -13.20
C HIS A 7 -10.89 15.28 -11.79
N ARG A 8 -11.76 14.37 -11.33
CA ARG A 8 -11.66 13.74 -10.00
C ARG A 8 -10.35 12.95 -9.84
N ALA A 9 -10.02 12.13 -10.84
CA ALA A 9 -8.79 11.36 -10.85
C ALA A 9 -7.53 12.25 -10.77
N VAL A 10 -7.55 13.38 -11.48
CA VAL A 10 -6.49 14.38 -11.44
C VAL A 10 -6.41 15.07 -10.08
N VAL A 11 -7.55 15.38 -9.45
CA VAL A 11 -7.57 15.94 -8.08
C VAL A 11 -6.94 14.95 -7.08
N TYR A 12 -7.31 13.67 -7.14
CA TYR A 12 -6.69 12.64 -6.29
C TYR A 12 -5.19 12.52 -6.52
N MET A 13 -4.76 12.50 -7.79
CA MET A 13 -3.35 12.48 -8.17
C MET A 13 -2.58 13.68 -7.61
N LEU A 14 -3.12 14.89 -7.79
CA LEU A 14 -2.47 16.13 -7.31
C LEU A 14 -2.41 16.16 -5.79
N TYR A 15 -3.48 15.75 -5.11
CA TYR A 15 -3.51 15.67 -3.66
C TYR A 15 -2.47 14.68 -3.12
N GLY A 16 -2.39 13.47 -3.68
CA GLY A 16 -1.38 12.49 -3.27
C GLY A 16 0.04 12.93 -3.61
N PHE A 17 0.24 13.55 -4.78
CA PHE A 17 1.53 14.11 -5.17
C PHE A 17 2.02 15.19 -4.18
N LEU A 18 1.14 16.14 -3.83
CA LEU A 18 1.45 17.20 -2.87
C LEU A 18 1.67 16.66 -1.46
N ALA A 19 0.88 15.66 -1.03
CA ALA A 19 1.03 15.02 0.26
C ALA A 19 2.36 14.27 0.38
N VAL A 20 2.76 13.53 -0.67
CA VAL A 20 4.06 12.84 -0.73
C VAL A 20 5.21 13.85 -0.76
N LEU A 21 5.10 14.91 -1.56
CA LEU A 21 6.10 15.98 -1.61
C LEU A 21 6.28 16.66 -0.24
N SER A 22 5.18 16.91 0.46
CA SER A 22 5.22 17.61 1.75
C SER A 22 5.69 16.71 2.91
N SER A 23 5.42 15.41 2.84
CA SER A 23 5.78 14.45 3.91
C SER A 23 7.18 13.86 3.75
N MET A 24 7.54 13.40 2.54
CA MET A 24 8.79 12.69 2.26
C MET A 24 9.83 13.55 1.53
N GLY A 25 9.44 14.73 1.05
CA GLY A 25 10.30 15.63 0.32
C GLY A 25 10.45 15.30 -1.18
N PRO A 26 11.16 16.18 -1.91
CA PRO A 26 11.28 16.09 -3.37
C PRO A 26 12.14 14.92 -3.85
N VAL A 27 13.16 14.53 -3.07
CA VAL A 27 14.06 13.42 -3.45
C VAL A 27 13.29 12.10 -3.54
N TYR A 28 12.52 11.78 -2.50
CA TYR A 28 11.70 10.58 -2.48
C TYR A 28 10.71 10.55 -3.66
N LEU A 29 10.06 11.68 -3.91
CA LEU A 29 9.16 11.83 -5.05
C LEU A 29 9.86 11.56 -6.39
N MET A 30 11.10 12.06 -6.58
CA MET A 30 11.89 11.79 -7.78
C MET A 30 12.25 10.31 -7.93
N ILE A 31 12.59 9.63 -6.83
CA ILE A 31 12.83 8.17 -6.84
C ILE A 31 11.57 7.46 -7.31
N ILE A 32 10.41 7.76 -6.73
CA ILE A 32 9.12 7.17 -7.10
C ILE A 32 8.79 7.41 -8.57
N LEU A 33 8.93 8.65 -9.06
CA LEU A 33 8.69 9.00 -10.46
C LEU A 33 9.66 8.26 -11.40
N SER A 34 10.92 8.09 -11.00
CA SER A 34 11.90 7.35 -11.81
C SER A 34 11.49 5.89 -11.99
N HIS A 35 11.03 5.21 -10.94
CA HIS A 35 10.53 3.83 -11.04
C HIS A 35 9.25 3.75 -11.88
N CYS A 36 8.34 4.73 -11.76
CA CYS A 36 7.17 4.81 -12.65
C CYS A 36 7.59 4.92 -14.12
N LEU A 37 8.58 5.75 -14.44
CA LEU A 37 9.08 5.92 -15.81
C LEU A 37 9.76 4.65 -16.34
N VAL A 38 10.59 4.00 -15.53
CA VAL A 38 11.25 2.73 -15.88
C VAL A 38 10.20 1.66 -16.18
N LEU A 39 9.25 1.43 -15.27
CA LEU A 39 8.23 0.38 -15.47
C LEU A 39 7.24 0.72 -16.59
N TYR A 40 6.93 2.01 -16.79
CA TYR A 40 6.17 2.45 -17.96
C TYR A 40 6.92 2.15 -19.26
N SER A 41 8.22 2.43 -19.34
CA SER A 41 9.03 2.14 -20.52
C SER A 41 9.08 0.63 -20.83
N VAL A 42 9.16 -0.20 -19.79
CA VAL A 42 9.10 -1.65 -19.92
C VAL A 42 7.71 -2.12 -20.41
N ALA A 43 6.64 -1.47 -19.95
CA ALA A 43 5.28 -1.76 -20.42
C ALA A 43 5.11 -1.46 -21.93
N LEU A 44 5.86 -0.50 -22.49
CA LEU A 44 5.86 -0.22 -23.93
C LEU A 44 6.38 -1.41 -24.75
N ALA A 45 7.26 -2.23 -24.19
CA ALA A 45 7.79 -3.41 -24.88
C ALA A 45 6.75 -4.52 -25.07
N LYS A 46 5.59 -4.47 -24.39
CA LYS A 46 4.50 -5.45 -24.48
C LYS A 46 4.94 -6.91 -24.21
N GLN A 47 5.97 -7.10 -23.38
CA GLN A 47 6.45 -8.43 -22.97
C GLN A 47 6.17 -8.66 -21.49
N LYS A 48 5.39 -9.70 -21.16
CA LYS A 48 5.02 -10.02 -19.76
C LYS A 48 6.23 -10.33 -18.90
N TRP A 49 7.19 -11.11 -19.42
CA TRP A 49 8.38 -11.52 -18.66
C TRP A 49 9.26 -10.31 -18.29
N LEU A 50 9.40 -9.32 -19.17
CA LEU A 50 10.12 -8.08 -18.88
C LEU A 50 9.45 -7.30 -17.74
N CYS A 51 8.12 -7.28 -17.69
CA CYS A 51 7.39 -6.62 -16.60
C CYS A 51 7.68 -7.29 -15.25
N TYR A 52 7.70 -8.63 -15.21
CA TYR A 52 8.07 -9.38 -14.00
C TYR A 52 9.51 -9.13 -13.58
N VAL A 53 10.46 -9.26 -14.50
CA VAL A 53 11.89 -9.06 -14.21
C VAL A 53 12.14 -7.63 -13.74
N ALA A 54 11.64 -6.63 -14.47
CA ALA A 54 11.84 -5.22 -14.11
C ALA A 54 11.17 -4.86 -12.77
N GLY A 55 9.95 -5.37 -12.50
CA GLY A 55 9.26 -5.17 -11.24
C GLY A 55 10.01 -5.78 -10.06
N LEU A 56 10.46 -7.03 -10.19
CA LEU A 56 11.26 -7.72 -9.16
C LEU A 56 12.63 -7.05 -8.95
N CYS A 57 13.30 -6.61 -10.02
CA CYS A 57 14.54 -5.85 -9.91
C CYS A 57 14.34 -4.50 -9.20
N CYS A 58 13.25 -3.79 -9.49
CA CYS A 58 12.91 -2.55 -8.79
C CYS A 58 12.66 -2.83 -7.30
N LEU A 59 11.89 -3.86 -6.94
CA LEU A 59 11.67 -4.27 -5.54
C LEU A 59 12.98 -4.63 -4.85
N ALA A 60 13.83 -5.39 -5.53
CA ALA A 60 15.14 -5.77 -5.01
C ALA A 60 16.03 -4.54 -4.77
N SER A 61 15.97 -3.51 -5.63
CA SER A 61 16.77 -2.29 -5.47
C SER A 61 16.51 -1.55 -4.16
N PHE A 62 15.29 -1.63 -3.61
CA PHE A 62 14.96 -1.02 -2.32
C PHE A 62 15.46 -1.85 -1.12
N LYS A 63 15.76 -3.14 -1.30
CA LYS A 63 16.15 -4.04 -0.20
C LYS A 63 17.61 -4.50 -0.23
N MET A 64 18.26 -4.45 -1.40
CA MET A 64 19.63 -4.91 -1.57
C MET A 64 20.62 -3.76 -1.44
N GLU A 65 21.67 -3.96 -0.65
CA GLU A 65 22.85 -3.08 -0.63
C GLU A 65 23.65 -3.22 -1.93
N PRO A 66 24.27 -2.14 -2.44
CA PRO A 66 24.34 -0.79 -1.87
C PRO A 66 23.16 0.13 -2.27
N PHE A 67 22.21 -0.37 -3.06
CA PHE A 67 21.15 0.45 -3.63
C PHE A 67 20.17 0.96 -2.56
N SER A 68 19.86 0.15 -1.56
CA SER A 68 18.97 0.52 -0.45
C SER A 68 19.52 1.74 0.32
N SER A 69 20.73 1.65 0.87
CA SER A 69 21.38 2.77 1.57
C SER A 69 21.63 4.00 0.69
N TRP A 70 21.92 3.81 -0.59
CA TRP A 70 22.06 4.92 -1.53
C TRP A 70 20.73 5.66 -1.69
N GLN A 71 19.61 4.96 -1.93
CA GLN A 71 18.30 5.59 -2.13
C GLN A 71 17.75 6.23 -0.84
N SER A 72 17.84 5.53 0.29
CA SER A 72 17.39 6.07 1.58
C SER A 72 18.29 7.20 2.07
N GLY A 73 19.60 7.14 1.77
CA GLY A 73 20.58 8.16 2.16
C GLY A 73 20.32 9.54 1.57
N PHE A 74 19.67 9.65 0.40
CA PHE A 74 19.24 10.94 -0.13
C PHE A 74 17.91 11.42 0.46
N VAL A 75 17.11 10.51 1.00
CA VAL A 75 15.82 10.81 1.62
C VAL A 75 16.10 11.19 3.08
N THR A 76 16.75 12.35 3.26
CA THR A 76 17.03 12.90 4.59
C THR A 76 15.74 13.41 5.20
N GLY A 77 15.36 12.93 6.37
CA GLY A 77 14.24 13.51 7.10
C GLY A 77 14.39 13.36 8.61
N ALA A 78 13.58 14.15 9.30
CA ALA A 78 13.76 14.51 10.70
C ALA A 78 12.80 13.78 11.65
N PHE A 79 12.11 12.72 11.20
CA PHE A 79 11.05 12.05 11.95
C PHE A 79 11.15 10.52 11.88
N ASP A 80 10.90 9.86 13.02
CA ASP A 80 11.18 8.43 13.23
C ASP A 80 10.39 7.46 12.31
N LEU A 81 9.28 7.90 11.70
CA LEU A 81 8.43 7.06 10.86
C LEU A 81 8.87 7.03 9.37
N GLN A 82 9.88 7.81 9.01
CA GLN A 82 10.27 8.00 7.61
C GLN A 82 10.69 6.71 6.93
N ASP A 83 11.50 5.88 7.57
CA ASP A 83 11.96 4.61 6.99
C ASP A 83 10.79 3.68 6.68
N VAL A 84 9.82 3.60 7.59
CA VAL A 84 8.64 2.74 7.43
C VAL A 84 7.80 3.22 6.23
N LEU A 85 7.62 4.54 6.10
CA LEU A 85 6.92 5.15 4.97
C LEU A 85 7.69 5.02 3.66
N PHE A 86 9.02 5.11 3.70
CA PHE A 86 9.89 4.91 2.54
C PHE A 86 9.73 3.50 1.99
N TYR A 87 9.93 2.47 2.80
CA TYR A 87 9.81 1.07 2.35
C TYR A 87 8.37 0.68 1.99
N GLY A 88 7.38 1.13 2.77
CA GLY A 88 5.97 0.87 2.48
C GLY A 88 5.56 1.51 1.15
N GLY A 89 5.75 2.82 1.03
CA GLY A 89 5.36 3.58 -0.15
C GLY A 89 6.06 3.14 -1.43
N SER A 90 7.39 2.93 -1.39
CA SER A 90 8.15 2.44 -2.53
C SER A 90 7.72 1.04 -2.97
N GLY A 91 7.57 0.11 -2.02
CA GLY A 91 7.15 -1.26 -2.28
C GLY A 91 5.77 -1.32 -2.94
N PHE A 92 4.77 -0.65 -2.35
CA PHE A 92 3.42 -0.61 -2.91
C PHE A 92 3.34 0.15 -4.23
N THR A 93 4.18 1.17 -4.43
CA THR A 93 4.30 1.82 -5.74
C THR A 93 4.79 0.86 -6.81
N ILE A 94 5.84 0.08 -6.56
CA ILE A 94 6.35 -0.86 -7.57
C ILE A 94 5.30 -1.92 -7.89
N MET A 95 4.61 -2.46 -6.88
CA MET A 95 3.54 -3.44 -7.08
C MET A 95 2.43 -2.87 -7.99
N ARG A 96 2.04 -1.60 -7.78
CA ARG A 96 1.08 -0.90 -8.65
C ARG A 96 1.63 -0.65 -10.05
N CYS A 97 2.87 -0.19 -10.18
CA CYS A 97 3.49 0.00 -11.50
C CYS A 97 3.61 -1.32 -12.28
N MET A 98 3.87 -2.42 -11.58
CA MET A 98 3.94 -3.76 -12.14
C MET A 98 2.57 -4.28 -12.58
N SER A 99 1.52 -4.08 -11.76
CA SER A 99 0.13 -4.32 -12.17
C SER A 99 -0.16 -3.57 -13.48
N PHE A 100 0.00 -2.24 -13.47
CA PHE A 100 -0.22 -1.41 -14.65
C PHE A 100 0.53 -1.91 -15.89
N ALA A 101 1.78 -2.33 -15.75
CA ALA A 101 2.58 -2.85 -16.85
C ALA A 101 2.00 -4.15 -17.42
N LEU A 102 1.60 -5.09 -16.56
CA LEU A 102 0.99 -6.36 -16.96
C LEU A 102 -0.36 -6.14 -17.65
N GLU A 103 -1.25 -5.33 -17.09
CA GLU A 103 -2.54 -4.99 -17.71
C GLU A 103 -2.36 -4.20 -19.01
N SER A 104 -1.33 -3.36 -19.10
CA SER A 104 -0.96 -2.67 -20.34
C SER A 104 -0.53 -3.65 -21.43
N VAL A 105 0.13 -4.76 -21.09
CA VAL A 105 0.50 -5.81 -22.06
C VAL A 105 -0.72 -6.55 -22.58
N GLU A 106 -1.71 -6.83 -21.74
CA GLU A 106 -2.92 -7.57 -22.11
C GLU A 106 -3.92 -6.75 -22.93
N LYS A 107 -3.81 -5.43 -22.90
CA LYS A 107 -4.65 -4.53 -23.70
C LYS A 107 -4.43 -4.76 -25.20
N LYS A 108 -5.51 -5.14 -25.90
CA LYS A 108 -5.56 -5.46 -27.34
C LYS A 108 -5.14 -4.30 -28.24
N GLU A 109 -5.54 -3.08 -27.92
CA GLU A 109 -5.24 -1.89 -28.73
C GLU A 109 -4.70 -0.74 -27.88
N GLY A 110 -3.57 -0.17 -28.34
CA GLY A 110 -2.90 0.95 -27.70
C GLY A 110 -2.25 0.61 -26.35
N ILE A 111 -1.80 1.66 -25.67
CA ILE A 111 -1.18 1.61 -24.34
C ILE A 111 -1.89 2.65 -23.48
N TYR A 112 -1.97 2.41 -22.17
CA TYR A 112 -2.45 3.42 -21.25
C TYR A 112 -1.45 4.58 -21.16
N SER A 113 -1.93 5.78 -20.86
CA SER A 113 -1.04 6.94 -20.75
C SER A 113 -0.22 6.86 -19.47
N ILE A 114 0.99 7.44 -19.47
CA ILE A 114 1.75 7.68 -18.24
C ILE A 114 0.93 8.45 -17.20
N PHE A 115 0.03 9.34 -17.62
CA PHE A 115 -0.87 10.05 -16.72
C PHE A 115 -1.86 9.11 -16.01
N ASP A 116 -2.24 7.99 -16.62
CA ASP A 116 -3.12 7.01 -15.97
C ASP A 116 -2.35 6.20 -14.92
N LEU A 117 -1.07 5.89 -15.18
CA LEU A 117 -0.16 5.32 -14.18
C LEU A 117 0.02 6.28 -12.99
N LEU A 118 0.22 7.58 -13.25
CA LEU A 118 0.39 8.56 -12.18
C LEU A 118 -0.87 8.72 -11.32
N LYS A 119 -2.07 8.75 -11.91
CA LYS A 119 -3.33 8.79 -11.15
C LYS A 119 -3.49 7.57 -10.24
N TYR A 120 -3.11 6.40 -10.74
CA TYR A 120 -3.18 5.14 -10.00
C TYR A 120 -2.14 5.07 -8.87
N ASN A 121 -0.90 5.49 -9.15
CA ASN A 121 0.17 5.43 -8.17
C ASN A 121 0.04 6.53 -7.09
N PHE A 122 -0.41 7.74 -7.44
CA PHE A 122 -0.57 8.85 -6.49
C PHE A 122 -1.96 8.94 -5.87
N TYR A 123 -2.72 7.84 -5.85
CA TYR A 123 -3.92 7.76 -5.01
C TYR A 123 -3.52 7.61 -3.53
N LEU A 124 -3.60 8.70 -2.77
CA LEU A 124 -3.04 8.81 -1.42
C LEU A 124 -3.47 7.70 -0.44
N PRO A 125 -4.76 7.31 -0.36
CA PRO A 125 -5.18 6.27 0.59
C PRO A 125 -4.45 4.94 0.38
N PHE A 126 -4.04 4.61 -0.84
CA PHE A 126 -3.29 3.38 -1.14
C PHE A 126 -1.79 3.61 -1.35
N PHE A 127 -1.28 4.81 -1.06
CA PHE A 127 0.09 5.14 -1.37
C PHE A 127 1.09 4.45 -0.43
N PHE A 128 0.97 4.66 0.88
CA PHE A 128 1.95 4.20 1.86
C PHE A 128 1.69 2.80 2.42
N PHE A 129 0.43 2.49 2.74
CA PHE A 129 0.05 1.26 3.44
C PHE A 129 -1.30 0.69 3.01
N GLY A 130 -1.93 1.23 1.97
CA GLY A 130 -3.22 0.69 1.55
C GLY A 130 -3.07 -0.54 0.66
N PRO A 131 -4.15 -1.29 0.46
CA PRO A 131 -4.10 -2.50 -0.33
C PRO A 131 -3.82 -2.22 -1.80
N VAL A 132 -3.15 -3.16 -2.47
CA VAL A 132 -2.91 -3.09 -3.92
C VAL A 132 -4.19 -3.54 -4.63
N MET A 133 -4.97 -2.57 -5.08
CA MET A 133 -6.05 -2.80 -6.05
C MET A 133 -5.47 -2.84 -7.46
N THR A 134 -5.89 -3.76 -8.32
CA THR A 134 -5.38 -3.86 -9.70
C THR A 134 -5.75 -2.64 -10.55
N PHE A 135 -4.97 -2.35 -11.60
CA PHE A 135 -5.15 -1.13 -12.39
C PHE A 135 -6.49 -1.09 -13.14
N ASP A 136 -6.95 -2.22 -13.65
CA ASP A 136 -8.23 -2.36 -14.36
C ASP A 136 -9.42 -1.99 -13.47
N GLN A 137 -9.45 -2.50 -12.24
CA GLN A 137 -10.46 -2.19 -11.24
C GLN A 137 -10.42 -0.71 -10.86
N PHE A 138 -9.23 -0.16 -10.60
CA PHE A 138 -9.06 1.26 -10.33
C PHE A 138 -9.59 2.13 -11.46
N LEU A 139 -9.20 1.83 -12.69
CA LEU A 139 -9.58 2.62 -13.86
C LEU A 139 -11.09 2.55 -14.10
N ALA A 140 -11.71 1.38 -13.96
CA ALA A 140 -13.14 1.19 -14.11
C ALA A 140 -13.94 2.02 -13.09
N GLN A 141 -13.53 2.00 -11.82
CA GLN A 141 -14.22 2.73 -10.75
C GLN A 141 -14.00 4.25 -10.85
N VAL A 142 -12.79 4.70 -11.16
CA VAL A 142 -12.47 6.13 -11.28
C VAL A 142 -13.14 6.75 -12.51
N SER A 143 -13.26 5.99 -13.61
CA SER A 143 -13.94 6.43 -14.84
C SER A 143 -15.46 6.39 -14.73
N ASN A 144 -16.03 5.73 -13.71
CA ASN A 144 -17.47 5.67 -13.53
C ASN A 144 -18.05 7.06 -13.21
N ARG A 145 -19.11 7.44 -13.93
CA ARG A 145 -19.79 8.74 -13.82
C ARG A 145 -20.98 8.71 -12.86
N GLU A 146 -21.57 7.56 -12.62
CA GLU A 146 -22.78 7.44 -11.82
C GLU A 146 -22.43 7.29 -10.34
N LEU A 147 -22.17 8.43 -9.70
CA LEU A 147 -21.93 8.50 -8.25
C LEU A 147 -23.27 8.58 -7.51
N ARG A 148 -24.05 7.49 -7.52
CA ARG A 148 -25.23 7.36 -6.66
C ARG A 148 -24.84 6.65 -5.38
N ARG A 149 -24.67 7.42 -4.31
CA ARG A 149 -24.54 6.86 -2.95
C ARG A 149 -25.92 6.57 -2.39
N LYS A 150 -26.13 5.37 -1.83
CA LYS A 150 -27.38 5.06 -1.12
C LYS A 150 -27.37 5.76 0.24
N GLU A 151 -28.52 6.26 0.71
CA GLU A 151 -28.60 7.02 1.98
C GLU A 151 -28.06 6.23 3.18
N ASP A 152 -28.29 4.92 3.21
CA ASP A 152 -27.77 4.00 4.24
C ASP A 152 -26.25 3.81 4.20
N GLU A 153 -25.63 4.04 3.03
CA GLU A 153 -24.22 3.80 2.80
C GLU A 153 -23.34 4.82 3.52
N MET A 154 -23.77 6.10 3.57
CA MET A 154 -23.08 7.12 4.37
C MET A 154 -23.09 6.78 5.86
N LYS A 155 -24.23 6.30 6.37
CA LYS A 155 -24.34 5.86 7.76
C LYS A 155 -23.40 4.69 8.02
N ASN A 156 -23.35 3.72 7.11
CA ASN A 156 -22.44 2.59 7.21
C ASN A 156 -20.96 3.02 7.21
N ILE A 157 -20.56 3.91 6.30
CA ILE A 157 -19.19 4.47 6.25
C ILE A 157 -18.83 5.17 7.56
N ARG A 158 -19.74 5.97 8.13
CA ARG A 158 -19.51 6.65 9.43
C ARG A 158 -19.35 5.66 10.58
N VAL A 159 -20.20 4.62 10.64
CA VAL A 159 -20.09 3.57 11.66
C VAL A 159 -18.77 2.83 11.52
N HIS A 160 -18.38 2.45 10.29
CA HIS A 160 -17.07 1.86 10.05
C HIS A 160 -15.94 2.80 10.46
N ALA A 161 -15.99 4.09 10.13
CA ALA A 161 -14.97 5.06 10.54
C ALA A 161 -14.81 5.11 12.06
N LEU A 162 -15.91 5.12 12.81
CA LEU A 162 -15.90 5.09 14.28
C LEU A 162 -15.33 3.78 14.83
N ILE A 163 -15.69 2.63 14.23
CA ILE A 163 -15.14 1.33 14.63
C ILE A 163 -13.64 1.29 14.39
N HIS A 164 -13.15 1.75 13.23
CA HIS A 164 -11.72 1.76 12.94
C HIS A 164 -10.96 2.76 13.83
N ALA A 165 -11.56 3.92 14.15
CA ALA A 165 -10.98 4.86 15.12
C ALA A 165 -10.89 4.24 16.52
N GLY A 166 -11.94 3.57 16.98
CA GLY A 166 -11.93 2.82 18.24
C GLY A 166 -10.90 1.69 18.22
N ALA A 167 -10.75 0.99 17.10
CA ALA A 167 -9.75 -0.06 16.92
C ALA A 167 -8.33 0.52 16.98
N ILE A 168 -8.05 1.67 16.38
CA ILE A 168 -6.75 2.35 16.49
C ILE A 168 -6.41 2.61 17.97
N ILE A 169 -7.34 3.22 18.72
CA ILE A 169 -7.13 3.55 20.14
C ILE A 169 -6.93 2.27 20.96
N ALA A 170 -7.78 1.26 20.75
CA ALA A 170 -7.66 -0.01 21.45
C ALA A 170 -6.31 -0.66 21.19
N VAL A 171 -5.89 -0.70 19.92
CA VAL A 171 -4.61 -1.28 19.50
C VAL A 171 -3.42 -0.51 20.08
N ASP A 172 -3.47 0.82 20.08
CA ASP A 172 -2.45 1.68 20.70
C ASP A 172 -2.32 1.38 22.21
N ILE A 173 -3.44 1.29 22.93
CA ILE A 173 -3.49 0.89 24.34
C ILE A 173 -2.91 -0.51 24.53
N PHE A 174 -3.42 -1.51 23.81
CA PHE A 174 -2.97 -2.90 23.94
C PHE A 174 -1.45 -3.01 23.71
N PHE A 175 -0.93 -2.31 22.71
CA PHE A 175 0.49 -2.36 22.36
C PHE A 175 1.38 -1.59 23.34
N HIS A 176 0.90 -0.49 23.90
CA HIS A 176 1.62 0.23 24.96
C HIS A 176 1.87 -0.67 26.18
N PHE A 177 0.90 -1.52 26.55
CA PHE A 177 0.98 -2.36 27.74
C PHE A 177 1.60 -3.75 27.53
N PHE A 178 1.51 -4.33 26.32
CA PHE A 178 1.95 -5.71 26.10
C PHE A 178 3.45 -5.86 25.86
N TYR A 179 4.21 -4.78 25.62
CA TYR A 179 5.68 -4.79 25.42
C TYR A 179 6.19 -5.89 24.46
N ILE A 180 5.35 -6.31 23.50
CA ILE A 180 5.62 -7.44 22.59
C ILE A 180 6.94 -7.25 21.82
N LEU A 181 7.30 -6.00 21.53
CA LEU A 181 8.50 -5.64 20.77
C LEU A 181 9.79 -5.60 21.60
N THR A 182 9.74 -5.50 22.94
CA THR A 182 10.95 -5.43 23.78
C THR A 182 11.37 -6.79 24.34
N LEU A 183 10.43 -7.74 24.44
CA LEU A 183 10.68 -9.12 24.89
C LEU A 183 11.71 -9.92 24.07
N PRO A 184 11.84 -9.78 22.72
CA PRO A 184 12.80 -10.57 21.94
C PRO A 184 14.27 -10.27 22.26
N SER A 185 14.60 -9.05 22.70
CA SER A 185 15.96 -8.62 23.03
C SER A 185 16.50 -9.31 24.28
N ASP A 186 15.66 -9.47 25.30
CA ASP A 186 16.04 -10.04 26.60
C ASP A 186 16.05 -11.58 26.60
N LEU A 187 15.21 -12.20 25.77
CA LEU A 187 15.08 -13.66 25.68
C LEU A 187 16.26 -14.36 24.98
N LYS A 188 17.10 -13.62 24.24
CA LYS A 188 18.34 -14.17 23.64
C LYS A 188 19.34 -14.68 24.67
N GLN A 189 19.18 -14.35 25.96
CA GLN A 189 20.15 -14.67 27.02
C GLN A 189 19.93 -16.05 27.69
N SER A 190 18.86 -16.80 27.41
CA SER A 190 18.54 -18.04 28.15
C SER A 190 18.21 -19.22 27.22
N HIS A 191 19.00 -20.31 27.27
CA HIS A 191 19.08 -21.26 26.14
C HIS A 191 18.16 -22.51 26.18
N LEU A 192 17.37 -22.79 27.23
CA LEU A 192 16.61 -24.07 27.28
C LEU A 192 15.13 -24.01 27.69
N THR A 193 14.69 -23.01 28.44
CA THR A 193 13.25 -22.83 28.78
C THR A 193 12.44 -22.22 27.62
N LEU A 194 13.05 -22.16 26.42
CA LEU A 194 12.86 -21.08 25.46
C LEU A 194 11.96 -21.44 24.26
N ILE A 195 11.74 -22.71 23.92
CA ILE A 195 11.04 -23.07 22.68
C ILE A 195 9.56 -22.63 22.73
N PHE A 196 8.83 -22.99 23.78
CA PHE A 196 7.41 -22.61 23.92
C PHE A 196 7.24 -21.09 24.10
N ALA A 197 8.13 -20.46 24.87
CA ALA A 197 8.14 -19.01 25.03
C ALA A 197 8.45 -18.28 23.71
N SER A 198 9.44 -18.76 22.95
CA SER A 198 9.80 -18.22 21.64
C SER A 198 8.70 -18.45 20.59
N ALA A 199 8.01 -19.60 20.64
CA ALA A 199 6.89 -19.89 19.76
C ALA A 199 5.69 -18.99 20.09
N GLY A 200 5.39 -18.78 21.39
CA GLY A 200 4.37 -17.84 21.83
C GLY A 200 4.70 -16.39 21.46
N LEU A 201 5.97 -16.00 21.51
CA LEU A 201 6.44 -14.68 21.08
C LEU A 201 6.36 -14.51 19.56
N ALA A 202 6.76 -15.52 18.79
CA ALA A 202 6.62 -15.51 17.33
C ALA A 202 5.14 -15.41 16.92
N TYR A 203 4.27 -16.19 17.57
CA TYR A 203 2.82 -16.12 17.36
C TYR A 203 2.25 -14.75 17.70
N SER A 204 2.65 -14.17 18.84
CA SER A 204 2.20 -12.84 19.27
C SER A 204 2.64 -11.76 18.28
N ASN A 205 3.86 -11.84 17.74
CA ASN A 205 4.35 -10.93 16.70
C ASN A 205 3.57 -11.08 15.38
N LEU A 206 3.21 -12.30 14.99
CA LEU A 206 2.37 -12.53 13.80
C LEU A 206 0.98 -11.94 13.96
N VAL A 207 0.34 -12.13 15.11
CA VAL A 207 -0.96 -11.50 15.42
C VAL A 207 -0.83 -9.98 15.46
N TYR A 208 0.24 -9.47 16.07
CA TYR A 208 0.56 -8.05 16.13
C TYR A 208 0.68 -7.42 14.74
N ASP A 209 1.42 -8.05 13.83
CA ASP A 209 1.57 -7.57 12.45
C ASP A 209 0.25 -7.64 11.67
N TRP A 210 -0.54 -8.70 11.87
CA TRP A 210 -1.87 -8.82 11.28
C TRP A 210 -2.82 -7.71 11.76
N VAL A 211 -2.87 -7.44 13.07
CA VAL A 211 -3.73 -6.38 13.65
C VAL A 211 -3.36 -5.02 13.08
N LYS A 212 -2.05 -4.69 13.00
CA LYS A 212 -1.60 -3.43 12.37
C LYS A 212 -2.06 -3.32 10.92
N ALA A 213 -1.88 -4.38 10.12
CA ALA A 213 -2.30 -4.39 8.73
C ALA A 213 -3.83 -4.25 8.59
N ALA A 214 -4.59 -4.95 9.42
CA ALA A 214 -6.05 -4.88 9.42
C ALA A 214 -6.57 -3.48 9.76
N VAL A 215 -5.97 -2.81 10.75
CA VAL A 215 -6.31 -1.43 11.11
C VAL A 215 -5.95 -0.45 9.98
N MET A 216 -4.74 -0.55 9.43
CA MET A 216 -4.30 0.31 8.33
C MET A 216 -5.22 0.17 7.11
N PHE A 217 -5.49 -1.07 6.68
CA PHE A 217 -6.39 -1.32 5.56
C PHE A 217 -7.81 -0.85 5.86
N GLY A 218 -8.29 -1.03 7.08
CA GLY A 218 -9.61 -0.58 7.49
C GLY A 218 -9.79 0.94 7.35
N VAL A 219 -8.79 1.73 7.76
CA VAL A 219 -8.78 3.18 7.60
C VAL A 219 -8.74 3.57 6.12
N THR A 220 -7.78 3.04 5.36
CA THR A 220 -7.61 3.37 3.93
C THR A 220 -8.82 2.96 3.11
N ASN A 221 -9.45 1.83 3.44
CA ASN A 221 -10.66 1.34 2.77
C ASN A 221 -11.87 2.21 3.09
N THR A 222 -11.99 2.72 4.32
CA THR A 222 -13.07 3.64 4.69
C THR A 222 -12.94 4.96 3.93
N ILE A 223 -11.72 5.49 3.78
CA ILE A 223 -11.46 6.68 2.96
C ILE A 223 -11.75 6.40 1.48
N ALA A 224 -11.34 5.25 0.96
CA ALA A 224 -11.63 4.89 -0.43
C ALA A 224 -13.12 4.77 -0.74
N ARG A 225 -13.91 4.20 0.20
CA ARG A 225 -15.38 4.19 0.10
C ARG A 225 -15.99 5.58 0.14
N LEU A 226 -15.38 6.50 0.90
CA LEU A 226 -15.78 7.91 0.90
C LEU A 226 -15.54 8.56 -0.48
N ASP A 227 -14.50 8.13 -1.20
CA ASP A 227 -14.19 8.56 -2.57
C ASP A 227 -14.97 7.82 -3.68
N HIS A 228 -15.94 6.98 -3.29
CA HIS A 228 -16.72 6.11 -4.19
C HIS A 228 -15.87 5.07 -4.93
N LEU A 229 -14.80 4.61 -4.29
CA LEU A 229 -14.05 3.44 -4.71
C LEU A 229 -14.42 2.26 -3.83
N ASP A 230 -14.49 1.08 -4.44
CA ASP A 230 -14.68 -0.18 -3.76
C ASP A 230 -13.30 -0.83 -3.55
N PRO A 231 -12.70 -0.68 -2.34
CA PRO A 231 -11.40 -1.25 -2.05
C PRO A 231 -11.48 -2.78 -1.99
N PRO A 232 -10.36 -3.47 -2.25
CA PRO A 232 -10.25 -4.91 -2.03
C PRO A 232 -10.47 -5.27 -0.55
N GLN A 233 -10.86 -6.52 -0.32
CA GLN A 233 -11.16 -7.01 1.02
C GLN A 233 -9.92 -6.95 1.93
N PRO A 234 -10.11 -6.65 3.23
CA PRO A 234 -9.01 -6.67 4.20
C PRO A 234 -8.43 -8.09 4.35
N PRO A 235 -7.19 -8.23 4.85
CA PRO A 235 -6.56 -9.53 5.03
C PRO A 235 -7.38 -10.39 5.98
N LYS A 236 -7.60 -11.65 5.59
CA LYS A 236 -8.21 -12.66 6.47
C LYS A 236 -7.33 -12.87 7.71
N CYS A 237 -7.94 -13.25 8.83
CA CYS A 237 -7.22 -13.47 10.08
C CYS A 237 -6.18 -14.59 9.94
N ILE A 238 -4.93 -14.33 10.35
CA ILE A 238 -3.83 -15.30 10.23
C ILE A 238 -4.07 -16.59 11.02
N THR A 239 -4.91 -16.55 12.05
CA THR A 239 -5.28 -17.72 12.87
C THR A 239 -6.33 -18.61 12.20
N MET A 240 -6.99 -18.12 11.14
CA MET A 240 -7.97 -18.87 10.35
C MET A 240 -7.28 -19.64 9.22
N LEU A 241 -6.30 -20.48 9.58
CA LEU A 241 -5.44 -21.18 8.61
C LEU A 241 -6.22 -22.02 7.58
N TYR A 242 -7.38 -22.57 7.98
CA TYR A 242 -8.24 -23.38 7.11
C TYR A 242 -8.86 -22.59 5.95
N VAL A 243 -8.91 -21.26 6.06
CA VAL A 243 -9.51 -20.38 5.04
C VAL A 243 -8.50 -19.98 3.95
N PHE A 244 -7.21 -20.25 4.13
CA PHE A 244 -6.20 -20.05 3.07
C PHE A 244 -6.29 -21.11 1.96
N ALA A 245 -7.00 -22.21 2.19
CA ALA A 245 -7.25 -23.23 1.16
C ALA A 245 -8.42 -22.88 0.22
N GLU A 246 -9.23 -21.86 0.54
CA GLU A 246 -10.42 -21.45 -0.22
C GLU A 246 -10.19 -20.23 -1.14
N THR A 247 -8.93 -19.90 -1.43
CA THR A 247 -8.54 -18.83 -2.36
C THR A 247 -7.79 -19.40 -3.55
#